data_AF-A0A7J2TZ77-F1
#
_entry.id   AF-A0A7J2TZ77-F1
#
_cell.length_a   1.000
_cell.length_b   1.000
_cell.length_c   1.000
_cell.angle_alpha   90.00
_cell.angle_beta   90.00
_cell.angle_gamma   90.00
#
_symmetry.space_group_name_H-M   'P 1'
#
loop_
_entity.id
_entity.type
_entity.pdbx_description
1 polymer ?
#
loop_
_entity_poly.entity_id
_entity_poly.type
_entity_poly.pdbx_seq_one_letter_code
_entity_poly.pdbx_strand_id
1 'polypeptide(L)'
;MNALKIIGNERKKFNTCYRLRWDTNFRRNVSKNLQRGIFYYSRKIKERGIEIPPELQEHNFLNYCEAVRRYEGFKEIYKNEYSQVLEKYVEELREKEEKSARCLYTQLVTIFVPNDVIILTANLEATSIINRILPEIPREKIIVVDSSAYVEEKKKVLESLKSFGKVLYIADKDEIDGEAAIRAGVDYININFIKNELELSESCSCE
;
A
#
# COMPACT_ATOMS: atom_id res chain seq x y z
N MET A 1 22.17 20.58 10.76
CA MET A 1 21.64 19.19 10.78
C MET A 1 21.67 18.63 9.37
N ASN A 2 22.21 17.43 9.17
CA ASN A 2 22.50 16.85 7.86
C ASN A 2 21.20 16.44 7.14
N ALA A 3 20.92 16.96 5.94
CA ALA A 3 19.68 16.68 5.19
C ALA A 3 19.44 15.17 4.98
N LEU A 4 20.52 14.39 4.87
CA LEU A 4 20.51 12.93 4.80
C LEU A 4 19.90 12.26 6.05
N LYS A 5 20.02 12.87 7.24
CA LYS A 5 19.41 12.35 8.48
C LYS A 5 17.90 12.54 8.53
N ILE A 6 17.39 13.64 7.97
CA ILE A 6 15.94 13.92 7.89
C ILE A 6 15.30 12.96 6.87
N ILE A 7 15.91 12.81 5.70
CA ILE A 7 15.50 11.85 4.65
C ILE A 7 15.51 10.41 5.19
N GLY A 8 16.53 10.04 5.96
CA GLY A 8 16.62 8.73 6.60
C GLY A 8 15.53 8.46 7.63
N ASN A 9 15.11 9.48 8.38
CA ASN A 9 14.05 9.36 9.40
C ASN A 9 12.64 9.32 8.80
N GLU A 10 12.35 10.15 7.79
CA GLU A 10 11.08 10.10 7.05
C GLU A 10 10.92 8.75 6.34
N ARG A 11 11.98 8.28 5.67
CA ARG A 11 12.01 6.98 4.99
C ARG A 11 11.87 5.79 5.94
N LYS A 12 12.39 5.89 7.17
CA LYS A 12 12.21 4.87 8.22
C LYS A 12 10.78 4.85 8.75
N LYS A 13 10.20 6.00 9.12
CA LYS A 13 8.80 6.07 9.57
C LYS A 13 7.85 5.48 8.51
N PHE A 14 8.09 5.80 7.25
CA PHE A 14 7.24 5.39 6.14
C PHE A 14 7.33 3.89 5.79
N ASN A 15 8.54 3.31 5.74
CA ASN A 15 8.74 1.86 5.54
C ASN A 15 8.17 1.00 6.69
N THR A 16 7.96 1.59 7.87
CA THR A 16 7.45 0.86 9.04
C THR A 16 5.91 0.74 9.00
N CYS A 17 5.21 1.71 8.41
CA CYS A 17 3.75 1.68 8.28
C CYS A 17 3.25 0.99 7.00
N TYR A 18 4.03 1.02 5.91
CA TYR A 18 3.65 0.34 4.67
C TYR A 18 4.86 -0.34 4.06
N ARG A 19 4.82 -1.68 3.90
CA ARG A 19 5.77 -2.43 3.07
C ARG A 19 5.51 -2.12 1.59
N LEU A 20 5.71 -0.87 1.18
CA LEU A 20 5.59 -0.48 -0.21
C LEU A 20 6.79 -1.01 -0.98
N ARG A 21 6.56 -2.02 -1.82
CA ARG A 21 7.44 -2.25 -2.98
C ARG A 21 7.44 -0.95 -3.78
N TRP A 22 8.60 -0.31 -3.87
CA TRP A 22 8.77 0.89 -4.67
C TRP A 22 8.59 0.51 -6.13
N ASP A 23 7.35 0.62 -6.63
CA ASP A 23 7.01 0.37 -8.03
C ASP A 23 7.94 1.23 -8.93
N THR A 24 8.46 0.63 -10.00
CA THR A 24 9.15 1.33 -11.09
C THR A 24 8.38 2.57 -11.57
N ASN A 25 7.05 2.53 -11.56
CA ASN A 25 6.19 3.66 -11.88
C ASN A 25 6.28 4.79 -10.85
N PHE A 26 6.41 4.48 -9.55
CA PHE A 26 6.64 5.48 -8.50
C PHE A 26 7.94 6.24 -8.77
N ARG A 27 9.05 5.52 -8.98
CA ARG A 27 10.35 6.16 -9.27
C ARG A 27 10.27 7.04 -10.51
N ARG A 28 9.55 6.61 -11.53
CA ARG A 28 9.35 7.36 -12.77
C ARG A 28 8.51 8.62 -12.59
N ASN A 29 7.40 8.54 -11.85
CA ASN A 29 6.49 9.67 -11.62
C ASN A 29 7.10 10.70 -10.67
N VAL A 30 7.78 10.25 -9.61
CA VAL A 30 8.53 11.11 -8.70
C VAL A 30 9.64 11.82 -9.45
N SER A 31 10.43 11.10 -10.25
CA SER A 31 11.50 11.70 -11.07
C SER A 31 10.95 12.76 -12.04
N LYS A 32 9.86 12.49 -12.76
CA LYS A 32 9.24 13.45 -13.69
C LYS A 32 8.68 14.70 -13.01
N ASN A 33 7.99 14.57 -11.88
CA ASN A 33 7.41 15.73 -11.20
C ASN A 33 8.49 16.58 -10.53
N LEU A 34 9.52 15.96 -9.94
CA LEU A 34 10.66 16.67 -9.39
C LEU A 34 11.46 17.42 -10.47
N GLN A 35 11.60 16.84 -11.66
CA GLN A 35 12.20 17.53 -12.83
C GLN A 35 11.45 18.81 -13.20
N ARG A 36 10.12 18.83 -13.10
CA ARG A 36 9.29 20.03 -13.37
C ARG A 36 9.52 21.12 -12.32
N GLY A 37 9.63 20.75 -11.03
CA GLY A 37 9.94 21.69 -9.95
C GLY A 37 11.29 22.39 -10.10
N ILE A 38 12.29 21.69 -10.63
CA ILE A 38 13.62 22.27 -10.95
C ILE A 38 13.51 23.29 -12.07
N PHE A 39 12.80 23.00 -13.15
CA PHE A 39 12.66 23.94 -14.27
C PHE A 39 12.05 25.27 -13.81
N TYR A 40 11.03 25.19 -12.97
CA TYR A 40 10.39 26.36 -12.39
C TYR A 40 11.37 27.15 -11.50
N TYR A 41 12.20 26.47 -10.70
CA TYR A 41 13.07 27.16 -9.76
C TYR A 41 14.46 27.55 -10.29
N SER A 42 14.96 26.85 -11.30
CA SER A 42 16.15 27.26 -12.05
C SER A 42 15.90 28.58 -12.78
N ARG A 43 14.67 28.80 -13.27
CA ARG A 43 14.21 30.11 -13.74
C ARG A 43 14.21 31.16 -12.61
N LYS A 44 13.65 30.86 -11.44
CA LYS A 44 13.65 31.80 -10.29
C LYS A 44 15.04 32.14 -9.75
N ILE A 45 15.99 31.23 -9.83
CA ILE A 45 17.38 31.44 -9.40
C ILE A 45 18.14 32.29 -10.42
N LYS A 46 17.89 32.09 -11.72
CA LYS A 46 18.36 33.01 -12.78
C LYS A 46 17.80 34.42 -12.61
N GLU A 47 16.51 34.55 -12.25
CA GLU A 47 15.88 35.84 -11.92
C GLU A 47 16.52 36.54 -10.70
N ARG A 48 17.21 35.79 -9.83
CA ARG A 48 17.98 36.30 -8.69
C ARG A 48 19.47 36.55 -9.01
N GLY A 49 19.86 36.46 -10.29
CA GLY A 49 21.23 36.72 -10.75
C GLY A 49 22.24 35.61 -10.45
N ILE A 50 21.78 34.43 -10.06
CA ILE A 50 22.66 33.28 -9.77
C ILE A 50 22.77 32.41 -11.03
N GLU A 51 24.01 32.21 -11.49
CA GLU A 51 24.29 31.42 -12.67
C GLU A 51 24.27 29.92 -12.37
N ILE A 52 23.51 29.15 -13.17
CA ILE A 52 23.41 27.69 -13.05
C ILE A 52 24.29 27.05 -14.13
N PRO A 53 25.27 26.20 -13.74
CA PRO A 53 26.17 25.54 -14.67
C PRO A 53 25.40 24.78 -15.77
N PRO A 54 25.85 24.84 -17.04
CA PRO A 54 25.19 24.19 -18.16
C PRO A 54 24.91 22.70 -17.92
N GLU A 55 25.82 21.99 -17.26
CA GLU A 55 25.68 20.56 -16.94
C GLU A 55 24.51 20.25 -15.99
N LEU A 56 24.04 21.23 -15.21
CA LEU A 56 22.87 21.10 -14.33
C LEU A 56 21.56 21.56 -15.00
N GLN A 57 21.62 22.06 -16.23
CA GLN A 57 20.44 22.46 -17.00
C GLN A 57 19.76 21.25 -17.67
N GLU A 58 20.47 20.14 -17.81
CA GLU A 58 19.90 18.88 -18.33
C GLU A 58 18.93 18.22 -17.34
N HIS A 59 17.79 17.76 -17.86
CA HIS A 59 16.64 17.28 -17.10
C HIS A 59 16.75 15.82 -16.64
N ASN A 60 17.58 15.54 -15.64
CA ASN A 60 17.67 14.21 -15.03
C ASN A 60 17.76 14.23 -13.49
N PHE A 61 17.45 13.09 -12.86
CA PHE A 61 17.41 12.95 -11.40
C PHE A 61 18.79 13.08 -10.72
N LEU A 62 19.88 12.83 -11.44
CA LEU A 62 21.24 12.95 -10.91
C LEU A 62 21.66 14.43 -10.83
N ASN A 63 21.42 15.19 -11.90
CA ASN A 63 21.62 16.64 -11.92
C ASN A 63 20.76 17.34 -10.88
N TYR A 64 19.56 16.82 -10.62
CA TYR A 64 18.70 17.26 -9.53
C TYR A 64 19.33 17.08 -8.15
N CYS A 65 19.80 15.87 -7.84
CA CYS A 65 20.48 15.60 -6.57
C CYS A 65 21.70 16.53 -6.39
N GLU A 66 22.41 16.80 -7.48
CA GLU A 66 23.60 17.66 -7.47
C GLU A 66 23.26 19.15 -7.29
N ALA A 67 22.21 19.66 -7.94
CA ALA A 67 21.74 21.03 -7.75
C ALA A 67 21.28 21.28 -6.30
N VAL A 68 20.60 20.31 -5.71
CA VAL A 68 20.12 20.37 -4.31
C VAL A 68 21.28 20.31 -3.31
N ARG A 69 22.33 19.59 -3.66
CA ARG A 69 23.56 19.53 -2.86
C ARG A 69 24.32 20.85 -2.88
N ARG A 70 24.38 21.51 -4.05
CA ARG A 70 25.18 22.73 -4.28
C ARG A 70 24.48 24.03 -3.86
N TYR A 71 23.15 24.09 -3.93
CA TYR A 71 22.42 25.34 -3.76
C TYR A 71 21.34 25.22 -2.68
N GLU A 72 21.46 26.03 -1.63
CA GLU A 72 20.51 26.01 -0.49
C GLU A 72 19.07 26.28 -0.94
N GLY A 73 18.89 27.21 -1.88
CA GLY A 73 17.58 27.55 -2.43
C GLY A 73 16.86 26.33 -3.02
N PHE A 74 17.58 25.39 -3.66
CA PHE A 74 17.00 24.19 -4.24
C PHE A 74 16.51 23.17 -3.20
N LYS A 75 17.03 23.22 -1.96
CA LYS A 75 16.64 22.27 -0.90
C LYS A 75 15.20 22.47 -0.44
N GLU A 76 14.73 23.71 -0.34
CA GLU A 76 13.35 23.97 0.08
C GLU A 76 12.32 23.52 -0.96
N ILE A 77 12.60 23.73 -2.25
CA ILE A 77 11.72 23.21 -3.33
C ILE A 77 11.76 21.72 -3.39
N TYR A 78 12.96 21.14 -3.28
CA TYR A 78 13.10 19.69 -3.22
C TYR A 78 12.16 19.15 -2.18
N LYS A 79 12.23 19.69 -0.95
CA LYS A 79 11.41 19.24 0.15
C LYS A 79 9.91 19.38 -0.15
N ASN A 80 9.48 20.55 -0.62
CA ASN A 80 8.06 20.83 -0.87
C ASN A 80 7.49 20.00 -2.04
N GLU A 81 8.16 19.98 -3.19
CA GLU A 81 7.73 19.22 -4.38
C GLU A 81 7.79 17.71 -4.10
N TYR A 82 8.85 17.24 -3.43
CA TYR A 82 8.96 15.84 -3.04
C TYR A 82 7.82 15.42 -2.11
N SER A 83 7.53 16.24 -1.09
CA SER A 83 6.41 15.99 -0.16
C SER A 83 5.07 15.95 -0.88
N GLN A 84 4.75 16.93 -1.73
CA GLN A 84 3.47 16.98 -2.45
C GLN A 84 3.29 15.78 -3.40
N VAL A 85 4.35 15.41 -4.13
CA VAL A 85 4.30 14.25 -5.03
C VAL A 85 4.16 12.95 -4.25
N LEU A 86 4.85 12.83 -3.11
CA LEU A 86 4.74 11.68 -2.23
C LEU A 86 3.32 11.57 -1.65
N GLU A 87 2.75 12.67 -1.14
CA GLU A 87 1.38 12.73 -0.62
C GLU A 87 0.36 12.32 -1.68
N LYS A 88 0.45 12.89 -2.88
CA LYS A 88 -0.44 12.54 -3.98
C LYS A 88 -0.38 11.05 -4.32
N TYR A 89 0.83 10.49 -4.42
CA TYR A 89 0.99 9.09 -4.75
C TYR A 89 0.52 8.15 -3.64
N VAL A 90 0.72 8.55 -2.38
CA VAL A 90 0.20 7.81 -1.23
C VAL A 90 -1.31 7.75 -1.28
N GLU A 91 -1.96 8.87 -1.60
CA GLU A 91 -3.42 8.88 -1.74
C GLU A 91 -3.87 8.03 -2.94
N GLU A 92 -3.22 8.14 -4.11
CA GLU A 92 -3.50 7.29 -5.28
C GLU A 92 -3.34 5.79 -4.97
N LEU A 93 -2.27 5.41 -4.26
CA LEU A 93 -2.08 4.04 -3.80
C LEU A 93 -3.18 3.61 -2.85
N ARG A 94 -3.57 4.47 -1.90
CA ARG A 94 -4.63 4.12 -0.95
C ARG A 94 -5.96 3.92 -1.67
N GLU A 95 -6.32 4.82 -2.58
CA GLU A 95 -7.52 4.71 -3.41
C GLU A 95 -7.53 3.43 -4.23
N LYS A 96 -6.38 3.07 -4.83
CA LYS A 96 -6.25 1.83 -5.61
C LYS A 96 -6.43 0.59 -4.73
N GLU A 97 -5.71 0.51 -3.61
CA GLU A 97 -5.81 -0.62 -2.68
C GLU A 97 -7.24 -0.74 -2.10
N GLU A 98 -7.87 0.39 -1.78
CA GLU A 98 -9.24 0.44 -1.30
C GLU A 98 -10.22 -0.10 -2.34
N LYS A 99 -10.10 0.37 -3.59
CA LYS A 99 -10.93 -0.11 -4.71
C LYS A 99 -10.74 -1.61 -4.95
N SER A 100 -9.50 -2.09 -4.95
CA SER A 100 -9.19 -3.51 -5.14
C SER A 100 -9.76 -4.38 -4.01
N ALA A 101 -9.61 -3.97 -2.76
CA ALA A 101 -10.17 -4.69 -1.61
C ALA A 101 -11.69 -4.73 -1.66
N ARG A 102 -12.34 -3.61 -2.02
CA ARG A 102 -13.80 -3.53 -2.17
C ARG A 102 -14.32 -4.41 -3.30
N CYS A 103 -13.67 -4.39 -4.46
CA CYS A 103 -14.04 -5.24 -5.60
C CYS A 103 -14.00 -6.72 -5.20
N LEU A 104 -12.90 -7.15 -4.58
CA LEU A 104 -12.73 -8.51 -4.11
C LEU A 104 -13.80 -8.90 -3.09
N TYR A 105 -14.07 -8.04 -2.11
CA TYR A 105 -15.12 -8.27 -1.12
C TYR A 105 -16.49 -8.45 -1.78
N THR A 106 -16.88 -7.55 -2.68
CA THR A 106 -18.18 -7.62 -3.39
C THR A 106 -18.30 -8.91 -4.20
N GLN A 107 -17.24 -9.30 -4.92
CA GLN A 107 -17.22 -10.55 -5.69
C GLN A 107 -17.36 -11.78 -4.79
N LEU A 108 -16.60 -11.84 -3.69
CA LEU A 108 -16.68 -12.95 -2.73
C LEU A 108 -18.07 -13.07 -2.11
N VAL A 109 -18.66 -11.95 -1.67
CA VAL A 109 -20.02 -11.95 -1.11
C VAL A 109 -21.05 -12.41 -2.14
N THR A 110 -20.88 -12.02 -3.41
CA THR A 110 -21.79 -12.42 -4.50
C THR A 110 -21.68 -13.91 -4.82
N ILE A 111 -20.47 -14.45 -4.89
CA ILE A 111 -20.22 -15.85 -5.26
C ILE A 111 -20.64 -16.81 -4.15
N PHE A 112 -20.23 -16.51 -2.91
CA PHE A 112 -20.40 -17.43 -1.79
C PHE A 112 -21.67 -17.18 -0.99
N VAL A 113 -22.29 -16.00 -1.14
CA VAL A 113 -23.50 -15.57 -0.40
C VAL A 113 -23.37 -15.89 1.10
N PRO A 114 -22.32 -15.40 1.77
CA PRO A 114 -22.06 -15.77 3.15
C PRO A 114 -23.14 -15.17 4.08
N ASN A 115 -23.49 -15.92 5.13
CA ASN A 115 -24.34 -15.38 6.20
C ASN A 115 -23.65 -14.23 6.96
N ASP A 116 -22.31 -14.28 7.04
CA ASP A 116 -21.49 -13.30 7.77
C ASP A 116 -20.05 -13.29 7.24
N VAL A 117 -19.35 -12.17 7.39
CA VAL A 117 -17.95 -12.00 6.95
C VAL A 117 -17.08 -11.55 8.10
N ILE A 118 -15.97 -12.26 8.32
CA ILE A 118 -15.04 -12.03 9.42
C ILE A 118 -13.63 -11.90 8.86
N ILE A 119 -12.90 -10.88 9.33
CA ILE A 119 -11.51 -10.66 8.92
C ILE A 119 -10.59 -11.03 10.08
N LEU A 120 -9.65 -11.93 9.82
CA LEU A 120 -8.57 -12.29 10.74
C LEU A 120 -7.28 -11.59 10.31
N THR A 121 -6.57 -10.98 11.26
CA THR A 121 -5.35 -10.21 10.98
C THR A 121 -4.37 -10.24 12.14
N ALA A 122 -3.07 -10.13 11.89
CA ALA A 122 -2.06 -9.94 12.94
C ALA A 122 -1.70 -8.45 13.17
N ASN A 123 -2.31 -7.54 12.41
CA ASN A 123 -2.02 -6.12 12.53
C ASN A 123 -2.93 -5.47 13.59
N LEU A 124 -2.31 -4.91 14.64
CA LEU A 124 -2.98 -4.21 15.73
C LEU A 124 -3.80 -2.99 15.26
N GLU A 125 -3.40 -2.37 14.15
CA GLU A 125 -4.10 -1.21 13.56
C GLU A 125 -5.16 -1.61 12.53
N ALA A 126 -5.32 -2.91 12.26
CA ALA A 126 -6.16 -3.40 11.17
C ALA A 126 -7.62 -2.96 11.31
N THR A 127 -8.17 -2.91 12.52
CA THR A 127 -9.55 -2.45 12.74
C THR A 127 -9.76 -1.05 12.17
N SER A 128 -8.84 -0.12 12.41
CA SER A 128 -8.96 1.24 11.87
C SER A 128 -8.82 1.27 10.35
N ILE A 129 -7.89 0.49 9.80
CA ILE A 129 -7.61 0.43 8.37
C ILE A 129 -8.80 -0.19 7.61
N ILE A 130 -9.27 -1.34 8.08
CA ILE A 130 -10.38 -2.08 7.47
C ILE A 130 -11.66 -1.29 7.55
N ASN A 131 -12.02 -0.67 8.69
CA ASN A 131 -13.24 0.15 8.75
C ASN A 131 -13.23 1.32 7.76
N ARG A 132 -12.05 1.81 7.37
CA ARG A 132 -11.94 2.86 6.36
C ARG A 132 -12.20 2.30 4.96
N ILE A 133 -11.73 1.10 4.68
CA ILE A 133 -11.80 0.44 3.37
C ILE A 133 -13.16 -0.25 3.15
N LEU A 134 -13.63 -0.98 4.16
CA LEU A 134 -14.86 -1.78 4.22
C LEU A 134 -15.69 -1.42 5.48
N PRO A 135 -16.25 -0.19 5.58
CA PRO A 135 -17.10 0.25 6.69
C PRO A 135 -18.33 -0.63 6.92
N GLU A 136 -18.75 -1.42 5.94
CA GLU A 136 -19.83 -2.39 6.05
C GLU A 136 -19.52 -3.57 6.98
N ILE A 137 -18.24 -3.84 7.29
CA ILE A 137 -17.84 -4.90 8.21
C ILE A 137 -17.76 -4.32 9.63
N PRO A 138 -18.58 -4.79 10.59
CA PRO A 138 -18.55 -4.30 11.96
C PRO A 138 -17.21 -4.56 12.65
N ARG A 139 -16.85 -3.71 13.62
CA ARG A 139 -15.55 -3.76 14.32
C ARG A 139 -15.32 -5.09 15.02
N GLU A 140 -16.37 -5.63 15.62
CA GLU A 140 -16.39 -6.92 16.32
C GLU A 140 -16.14 -8.12 15.39
N LYS A 141 -16.25 -7.94 14.07
CA LYS A 141 -15.95 -8.96 13.04
C LYS A 141 -14.51 -8.89 12.55
N ILE A 142 -13.69 -7.99 13.10
CA ILE A 142 -12.26 -7.86 12.78
C ILE A 142 -11.47 -8.40 13.98
N ILE A 143 -10.96 -9.63 13.83
CA ILE A 143 -10.27 -10.35 14.89
C ILE A 143 -8.76 -10.18 14.70
N VAL A 144 -8.14 -9.53 15.68
CA VAL A 144 -6.68 -9.40 15.72
C VAL A 144 -6.09 -10.56 16.50
N VAL A 145 -5.28 -11.38 15.84
CA VAL A 145 -4.60 -12.54 16.42
C VAL A 145 -3.15 -12.20 16.72
N ASP A 146 -2.57 -12.80 17.77
CA ASP A 146 -1.17 -12.59 18.09
C ASP A 146 -0.27 -13.27 17.04
N SER A 147 0.66 -12.48 16.50
CA SER A 147 1.70 -12.93 15.57
C SER A 147 2.63 -14.01 16.13
N SER A 148 2.82 -14.07 17.46
CA SER A 148 3.77 -14.99 18.10
C SER A 148 3.29 -16.45 18.10
N ALA A 149 1.98 -16.66 18.10
CA ALA A 149 1.32 -17.97 18.12
C ALA A 149 0.28 -18.10 16.98
N TYR A 150 0.61 -17.52 15.82
CA TYR A 150 -0.33 -17.25 14.73
C TYR A 150 -1.16 -18.46 14.27
N VAL A 151 -0.54 -19.63 14.11
CA VAL A 151 -1.21 -20.85 13.63
C VAL A 151 -2.24 -21.37 14.65
N GLU A 152 -1.84 -21.48 15.93
CA GLU A 152 -2.72 -22.02 16.97
C GLU A 152 -3.85 -21.06 17.33
N GLU A 153 -3.58 -19.74 17.37
CA GLU A 153 -4.64 -18.75 17.60
C GLU A 153 -5.64 -18.70 16.43
N LYS A 154 -5.18 -18.76 15.18
CA LYS A 154 -6.08 -18.88 14.02
C LYS A 154 -6.95 -20.12 14.10
N LYS A 155 -6.36 -21.27 14.40
CA LYS A 155 -7.09 -22.53 14.54
C LYS A 155 -8.24 -22.39 15.53
N LYS A 156 -7.97 -21.87 16.74
CA LYS A 156 -9.01 -21.66 17.77
C LYS A 156 -10.14 -20.78 17.28
N VAL A 157 -9.82 -19.69 16.59
CA VAL A 157 -10.84 -18.79 16.01
C VAL A 157 -11.67 -19.54 14.96
N LEU A 158 -11.04 -20.25 14.03
CA LEU A 158 -11.73 -21.02 13.00
C LEU A 158 -12.63 -22.12 13.57
N GLU A 159 -12.18 -22.84 14.59
CA GLU A 159 -12.98 -23.84 15.31
C GLU A 159 -14.20 -23.21 15.99
N SER A 160 -14.01 -22.05 16.64
CA SER A 160 -15.11 -21.30 17.22
C SER A 160 -16.11 -20.86 16.16
N LEU A 161 -15.67 -20.41 15.00
CA LEU A 161 -16.55 -19.97 13.91
C LEU A 161 -17.33 -21.13 13.30
N LYS A 162 -16.70 -22.29 13.15
CA LYS A 162 -17.32 -23.52 12.66
C LYS A 162 -18.52 -23.96 13.51
N SER A 163 -18.52 -23.62 14.81
CA SER A 163 -19.66 -23.92 15.69
C SER A 163 -20.95 -23.17 15.29
N PHE A 164 -20.84 -22.08 14.54
CA PHE A 164 -21.98 -21.28 14.05
C PHE A 164 -22.47 -21.72 12.66
N GLY A 165 -21.81 -22.69 12.00
CA GLY A 165 -22.24 -23.22 10.71
C GLY A 165 -21.08 -23.60 9.78
N LYS A 166 -21.38 -23.69 8.47
CA LYS A 166 -20.35 -23.95 7.46
C LYS A 166 -19.47 -22.71 7.30
N VAL A 167 -18.16 -22.89 7.44
CA VAL A 167 -17.16 -21.82 7.29
C VAL A 167 -16.29 -22.13 6.09
N LEU A 168 -16.03 -21.11 5.28
CA LEU A 168 -15.03 -21.12 4.22
C LEU A 168 -13.93 -20.11 4.61
N TYR A 169 -12.71 -20.59 4.74
CA TYR A 169 -11.54 -19.78 5.04
C TYR A 169 -10.77 -19.42 3.77
N ILE A 170 -10.60 -18.12 3.54
CA ILE A 170 -9.96 -17.58 2.34
C ILE A 170 -8.69 -16.82 2.75
N ALA A 171 -7.53 -17.24 2.25
CA ALA A 171 -6.25 -16.60 2.56
C ALA A 171 -5.21 -16.76 1.43
N ASP A 172 -4.02 -16.16 1.56
CA ASP A 172 -3.00 -16.14 0.50
C ASP A 172 -1.85 -17.15 0.70
N LYS A 173 -1.66 -17.70 1.91
CA LYS A 173 -0.52 -18.57 2.23
C LYS A 173 -0.94 -20.01 2.52
N ASP A 174 -0.87 -20.87 1.51
CA ASP A 174 -1.26 -22.28 1.64
C ASP A 174 -0.56 -23.03 2.79
N GLU A 175 0.74 -22.81 2.98
CA GLU A 175 1.52 -23.53 4.00
C GLU A 175 1.01 -23.28 5.43
N ILE A 176 0.65 -22.03 5.74
CA ILE A 176 0.27 -21.61 7.10
C ILE A 176 -1.25 -21.65 7.26
N ASP A 177 -1.96 -21.07 6.30
CA ASP A 177 -3.41 -20.89 6.37
C ASP A 177 -4.16 -22.16 6.00
N GLY A 178 -3.63 -22.93 5.04
CA GLY A 178 -4.14 -24.26 4.71
C GLY A 178 -3.95 -25.23 5.87
N GLU A 179 -2.79 -25.23 6.53
CA GLU A 179 -2.57 -26.07 7.71
C GLU A 179 -3.54 -25.72 8.86
N ALA A 180 -3.72 -24.43 9.16
CA ALA A 180 -4.65 -23.99 10.20
C ALA A 180 -6.10 -24.40 9.88
N ALA A 181 -6.53 -24.29 8.62
CA ALA A 181 -7.86 -24.71 8.18
C ALA A 181 -8.07 -26.21 8.28
N ILE A 182 -7.11 -27.01 7.81
CA ILE A 182 -7.15 -28.48 7.89
C ILE A 182 -7.26 -28.92 9.35
N ARG A 183 -6.45 -28.34 10.24
CA ARG A 183 -6.49 -28.65 11.68
C ARG A 183 -7.81 -28.27 12.34
N ALA A 184 -8.45 -27.18 11.91
CA ALA A 184 -9.79 -26.78 12.36
C ALA A 184 -10.93 -27.55 11.66
N GLY A 185 -10.60 -28.29 10.59
CA GLY A 185 -11.56 -28.96 9.70
C GLY A 185 -12.52 -27.98 9.02
N VAL A 186 -12.01 -26.83 8.59
CA VAL A 186 -12.75 -25.77 7.88
C VAL A 186 -12.37 -25.81 6.40
N ASP A 187 -13.32 -25.54 5.50
CA ASP A 187 -13.04 -25.48 4.07
C ASP A 187 -12.05 -24.35 3.78
N TYR A 188 -11.07 -24.57 2.89
CA TYR A 188 -10.03 -23.60 2.57
C TYR A 188 -9.91 -23.35 1.07
N ILE A 189 -9.68 -22.09 0.70
CA ILE A 189 -9.36 -21.70 -0.67
C ILE A 189 -8.31 -20.58 -0.70
N ASN A 190 -7.34 -20.71 -1.62
CA ASN A 190 -6.34 -19.68 -1.82
C ASN A 190 -6.94 -18.49 -2.58
N ILE A 191 -6.76 -17.27 -2.07
CA ILE A 191 -7.27 -16.05 -2.69
C ILE A 191 -6.67 -15.78 -4.07
N ASN A 192 -5.45 -16.24 -4.35
CA ASN A 192 -4.82 -16.08 -5.66
C ASN A 192 -5.50 -16.94 -6.71
N PHE A 193 -6.00 -18.13 -6.34
CA PHE A 193 -6.83 -18.94 -7.24
C PHE A 193 -8.10 -18.19 -7.62
N ILE A 194 -8.78 -17.61 -6.62
CA ILE A 194 -9.99 -16.82 -6.85
C ILE A 194 -9.70 -15.61 -7.72
N LYS A 195 -8.62 -14.86 -7.45
CA LYS A 195 -8.23 -13.70 -8.26
C LYS A 195 -7.96 -14.05 -9.73
N ASN A 196 -7.29 -15.17 -10.00
CA ASN A 196 -7.04 -15.61 -11.36
C ASN A 196 -8.35 -15.95 -12.11
N GLU A 197 -9.29 -16.63 -11.45
CA GLU A 197 -10.62 -16.92 -12.01
C GLU A 197 -11.42 -15.62 -12.25
N LEU A 198 -11.27 -14.63 -11.37
CA LEU A 198 -11.93 -13.33 -11.51
C LEU A 198 -11.32 -12.47 -12.62
N GLU A 199 -10.00 -12.46 -12.78
CA GLU A 199 -9.32 -11.79 -13.90
C GLU A 199 -9.71 -12.40 -15.25
N LEU A 200 -9.96 -13.72 -15.29
CA LEU A 200 -10.54 -14.39 -16.46
C LEU A 200 -11.99 -13.93 -16.73
N SER A 201 -12.77 -13.61 -15.68
CA SER A 201 -14.13 -13.07 -15.82
C SER A 201 -14.18 -11.58 -16.20
N GLU A 202 -13.14 -10.78 -15.90
CA GLU A 202 -13.00 -9.38 -16.34
C GLU A 202 -12.57 -9.23 -17.82
N SER A 203 -12.35 -10.34 -18.53
CA SER A 203 -12.36 -10.33 -20.01
C SER A 203 -13.77 -10.14 -20.60
N CYS A 204 -14.81 -10.04 -19.75
CA CYS A 204 -16.15 -9.61 -20.12
C CYS A 204 -16.44 -8.16 -19.68
N SER A 205 -16.61 -7.30 -20.68
CA SER A 205 -17.39 -6.05 -20.72
C SER A 205 -17.04 -4.94 -19.72
N CYS A 206 -16.21 -4.00 -20.20
CA CYS A 206 -16.53 -2.58 -20.06
C CYS A 206 -17.08 -2.10 -21.42
N GLU A 207 -18.39 -2.19 -21.60
CA GLU A 207 -19.14 -1.34 -22.53
C GLU A 207 -19.53 -0.03 -21.84
#